data_AF-A0A2M7ZQZ7-F1
#
_entry.id   AF-A0A2M7ZQZ7-F1
#
_cell.length_a   1.000
_cell.length_b   1.000
_cell.length_c   1.000
_cell.angle_alpha   90.00
_cell.angle_beta   90.00
_cell.angle_gamma   90.00
#
_symmetry.space_group_name_H-M   'P 1'
#
loop_
_entity.id
_entity.type
_entity.pdbx_description
1 polymer ?
#
loop_
_entity_poly.entity_id
_entity_poly.type
_entity_poly.pdbx_seq_one_letter_code
_entity_poly.pdbx_strand_id
1 'polypeptide(L)'
;MDTAEKLCSDIMLIDRGKEVCSGSLKEIKKQFGLNVVSVGFSGNISEIKNHPNVIDMNLYGNRAEIKLKEEVQQSEFLRSISQQYSINSFNPIDPSLHKIFIDVIQRNADIR
;
A
#
# COMPACT_ATOMS: atom_id res chain seq x y z
N MET A 1 1.57 8.35 14.90
CA MET A 1 2.36 9.03 13.84
C MET A 1 1.51 9.91 12.92
N ASP A 2 0.21 10.06 13.18
CA ASP A 2 -0.73 10.83 12.33
C ASP A 2 -0.41 12.33 12.26
N THR A 3 0.01 12.93 13.38
CA THR A 3 0.36 14.36 13.45
C THR A 3 1.60 14.71 12.62
N ALA A 4 2.61 13.83 12.58
CA ALA A 4 3.82 14.05 11.79
C ALA A 4 3.52 14.01 10.28
N GLU A 5 2.65 13.10 9.84
CA GLU A 5 2.23 13.04 8.43
C GLU A 5 1.45 14.27 7.97
N LYS A 6 0.74 14.94 8.88
CA LYS A 6 -0.06 16.13 8.56
C LYS A 6 0.75 17.43 8.58
N LEU A 7 1.86 17.47 9.31
CA LEU A 7 2.62 18.70 9.57
C LEU A 7 4.01 18.71 8.92
N CYS A 8 4.59 17.55 8.58
CA CYS A 8 5.96 17.46 8.10
C CYS A 8 6.03 17.19 6.60
N SER A 9 6.83 17.99 5.89
CA SER A 9 7.18 17.77 4.48
C SER A 9 8.33 16.79 4.32
N ASP A 10 9.26 16.79 5.27
CA ASP A 10 10.48 16.00 5.30
C ASP A 10 10.57 15.25 6.62
N ILE A 11 11.10 14.02 6.56
CA ILE A 11 11.23 13.15 7.72
C ILE A 11 12.58 12.42 7.67
N MET A 12 13.06 12.04 8.85
CA MET A 12 14.21 11.16 9.04
C MET A 12 13.81 10.04 10.01
N LEU A 13 13.97 8.80 9.57
CA LEU A 13 13.73 7.61 10.38
C LEU A 13 15.06 7.10 10.92
N ILE A 14 15.12 6.97 12.26
CA ILE A 14 16.29 6.46 12.98
C ILE A 14 15.89 5.20 13.73
N ASP A 15 16.66 4.13 13.56
CA ASP A 15 16.57 2.92 14.37
C ASP A 15 17.92 2.64 15.04
N ARG A 16 17.91 2.40 16.35
CA ARG A 16 19.12 2.08 17.15
C ARG A 16 20.30 3.04 16.92
N GLY A 17 20.01 4.34 16.79
CA GLY A 17 21.02 5.38 16.57
C GLY A 17 21.63 5.41 15.17
N LYS A 18 21.07 4.67 14.22
CA LYS A 18 21.45 4.71 12.80
C LYS A 18 20.32 5.31 11.99
N GLU A 19 20.69 6.18 11.05
CA GLU A 19 19.77 6.62 10.01
C GLU A 19 19.38 5.43 9.16
N VAL A 20 18.09 5.27 8.92
CA VAL A 20 17.55 4.21 8.07
C VAL A 20 16.98 4.77 6.78
N CYS A 21 16.34 5.94 6.85
CA CYS A 21 15.81 6.64 5.69
C CYS A 21 15.65 8.13 6.01
N SER A 22 15.94 8.99 5.04
CA SER A 22 15.69 10.44 5.12
C SER A 22 15.23 10.97 3.76
N GLY A 23 14.43 12.05 3.79
CA GLY A 23 13.92 12.69 2.58
C GLY A 23 12.49 13.21 2.76
N SER A 24 11.86 13.60 1.64
CA SER A 24 10.48 14.08 1.68
C SER A 24 9.53 12.94 2.01
N LEU A 25 8.48 13.25 2.79
CA LEU A 25 7.45 12.27 3.16
C LEU A 25 6.82 11.62 1.91
N LYS A 26 6.68 12.39 0.83
CA LYS A 26 6.12 11.92 -0.44
C LYS A 26 7.05 10.92 -1.15
N GLU A 27 8.35 11.19 -1.17
CA GLU A 27 9.34 10.29 -1.78
C GLU A 27 9.48 9.00 -0.97
N ILE A 28 9.52 9.12 0.37
CA ILE A 28 9.60 7.97 1.26
C ILE A 28 8.35 7.10 1.08
N LYS A 29 7.15 7.68 1.09
CA LYS A 29 5.91 6.94 0.80
C LYS A 29 5.93 6.24 -0.54
N LYS A 30 6.52 6.86 -1.57
CA LYS A 30 6.65 6.26 -2.90
C LYS A 30 7.67 5.11 -2.93
N GLN A 31 8.81 5.26 -2.25
CA GLN A 31 9.87 4.25 -2.18
C GLN A 31 9.42 3.01 -1.39
N PHE A 32 8.64 3.21 -0.34
CA PHE A 32 8.02 2.15 0.45
C PHE A 32 6.59 1.85 -0.01
N GLY A 33 6.20 2.39 -1.17
CA GLY A 33 4.88 2.32 -1.75
C GLY A 33 4.48 0.88 -2.00
N LEU A 34 3.89 0.26 -0.98
CA LEU A 34 3.20 -1.00 -1.14
C LEU A 34 2.17 -0.77 -2.23
N ASN A 35 2.17 -1.63 -3.25
CA ASN A 35 1.29 -1.50 -4.42
C ASN A 35 -0.16 -1.81 -4.02
N VAL A 36 -0.75 -0.94 -3.21
CA VAL A 36 -2.04 -1.14 -2.53
C VAL A 36 -3.07 -0.23 -3.15
N VAL A 37 -4.23 -0.81 -3.45
CA VAL A 37 -5.34 -0.10 -4.07
C VAL A 37 -6.61 -0.34 -3.27
N SER A 38 -7.36 0.73 -3.08
CA SER A 38 -8.71 0.68 -2.57
C SER A 38 -9.69 0.61 -3.73
N VAL A 39 -10.52 -0.42 -3.74
CA VAL A 39 -11.53 -0.67 -4.77
C VAL A 39 -12.91 -0.63 -4.14
N GLY A 40 -13.74 0.32 -4.55
CA GLY A 40 -15.17 0.30 -4.27
C GLY A 40 -15.89 -0.52 -5.33
N PHE A 41 -16.78 -1.41 -4.93
CA PHE A 41 -17.46 -2.33 -5.84
C PHE A 41 -18.93 -2.53 -5.47
N SER A 42 -19.70 -3.04 -6.42
CA SER A 42 -21.05 -3.55 -6.21
C SER A 42 -21.10 -5.05 -6.46
N GLY A 43 -21.70 -5.81 -5.55
CA GLY A 43 -21.81 -7.27 -5.66
C GLY A 43 -20.75 -8.01 -4.85
N ASN A 44 -20.30 -9.17 -5.31
CA ASN A 44 -19.31 -10.00 -4.63
C ASN A 44 -18.00 -10.03 -5.42
N ILE A 45 -16.91 -9.58 -4.79
CA ILE A 45 -15.56 -9.59 -5.38
C ILE A 45 -14.57 -10.48 -4.61
N SER A 46 -15.09 -11.34 -3.73
CA SER A 46 -14.27 -12.18 -2.84
C SER A 46 -13.33 -13.11 -3.61
N GLU A 47 -13.61 -13.38 -4.87
CA GLU A 47 -12.77 -14.22 -5.74
C GLU A 47 -11.50 -13.51 -6.22
N ILE A 48 -11.44 -12.17 -6.17
CA ILE A 48 -10.23 -11.41 -6.52
C ILE A 48 -9.06 -11.77 -5.60
N LYS A 49 -9.31 -12.23 -4.37
CA LYS A 49 -8.25 -12.73 -3.48
C LYS A 49 -7.43 -13.87 -4.08
N ASN A 50 -8.01 -14.62 -5.02
CA ASN A 50 -7.35 -15.74 -5.71
C ASN A 50 -6.60 -15.29 -6.98
N HIS A 51 -6.66 -14.01 -7.33
CA HIS A 51 -5.99 -13.49 -8.52
C HIS A 51 -4.47 -13.56 -8.34
N PRO A 52 -3.70 -14.02 -9.34
CA PRO A 52 -2.25 -14.30 -9.19
C PRO A 52 -1.40 -13.06 -8.85
N ASN A 53 -1.95 -11.88 -9.09
CA ASN A 53 -1.31 -10.59 -8.83
C ASN A 53 -1.62 -10.01 -7.44
N VAL A 54 -2.50 -10.65 -6.67
CA VAL A 54 -2.89 -10.21 -5.32
C VAL A 54 -2.04 -10.93 -4.28
N ILE A 55 -1.39 -10.17 -3.42
CA ILE A 55 -0.64 -10.66 -2.26
C ILE A 55 -1.59 -10.80 -1.06
N ASP A 56 -2.44 -9.80 -0.84
CA ASP A 56 -3.36 -9.75 0.29
C ASP A 56 -4.60 -8.92 -0.08
N MET A 57 -5.73 -9.23 0.54
CA MET A 57 -7.00 -8.54 0.31
C MET A 57 -7.79 -8.46 1.61
N ASN A 58 -8.16 -7.24 2.01
CA ASN A 58 -9.04 -6.98 3.13
C ASN A 58 -10.38 -6.40 2.63
N LEU A 59 -11.48 -6.97 3.08
CA LEU A 59 -12.84 -6.55 2.70
C LEU A 59 -13.49 -5.73 3.82
N TYR A 60 -14.04 -4.58 3.43
CA TYR A 60 -14.72 -3.61 4.28
C TYR A 60 -16.08 -3.25 3.65
N GLY A 61 -17.06 -4.13 3.81
CA GLY A 61 -18.39 -3.94 3.22
C GLY A 61 -18.34 -3.92 1.69
N ASN A 62 -18.58 -2.75 1.09
CA ASN A 62 -18.53 -2.51 -0.36
C ASN A 62 -17.18 -1.95 -0.86
N ARG A 63 -16.16 -1.96 0.00
CA ARG A 63 -14.80 -1.52 -0.32
C ARG A 63 -13.82 -2.64 -0.02
N ALA A 64 -12.82 -2.81 -0.87
CA ALA A 64 -11.72 -3.73 -0.65
C ALA A 64 -10.40 -2.98 -0.70
N GLU A 65 -9.48 -3.34 0.19
CA GLU A 65 -8.09 -2.95 0.10
C GLU A 65 -7.28 -4.13 -0.39
N ILE A 66 -6.63 -3.96 -1.53
CA ILE A 66 -5.94 -5.03 -2.25
C ILE A 66 -4.48 -4.67 -2.34
N LYS A 67 -3.62 -5.51 -1.77
CA LYS A 67 -2.17 -5.43 -1.93
C LYS A 67 -1.78 -6.25 -3.17
N LEU A 68 -1.21 -5.58 -4.15
CA LEU A 68 -0.70 -6.18 -5.39
C LEU A 68 0.79 -6.49 -5.26
N LYS A 69 1.28 -7.37 -6.13
CA LYS A 69 2.72 -7.56 -6.33
C LYS A 69 3.36 -6.27 -6.86
N GLU A 70 4.61 -6.02 -6.48
CA GLU A 70 5.34 -4.79 -6.85
C GLU A 70 5.48 -4.63 -8.37
N GLU A 71 5.58 -5.74 -9.10
CA GLU A 71 5.72 -5.78 -10.57
C GLU A 71 4.42 -5.43 -11.34
N VAL A 72 3.28 -5.41 -10.67
CA VAL A 72 1.97 -5.29 -11.32
C VAL A 72 1.59 -3.83 -11.49
N GLN A 73 1.28 -3.40 -12.71
CA GLN A 73 0.75 -2.05 -12.89
C GLN A 73 -0.70 -1.97 -12.40
N GLN A 74 -1.00 -0.98 -11.56
CA GLN A 74 -2.34 -0.76 -11.00
C GLN A 74 -3.41 -0.57 -12.09
N SER A 75 -3.04 0.08 -13.19
CA SER A 75 -3.90 0.29 -14.36
C SER A 75 -4.26 -1.02 -15.07
N GLU A 76 -3.30 -1.93 -15.21
CA GLU A 76 -3.51 -3.26 -15.78
C GLU A 76 -4.42 -4.10 -14.88
N PHE A 77 -4.16 -4.06 -13.57
CA PHE A 77 -5.02 -4.72 -12.59
C PHE A 77 -6.46 -4.19 -12.63
N LEU A 78 -6.65 -2.87 -12.64
CA LEU A 78 -7.98 -2.25 -12.78
C LEU A 78 -8.69 -2.75 -14.03
N ARG A 79 -8.00 -2.83 -15.17
CA ARG A 79 -8.57 -3.30 -16.43
C ARG A 79 -8.98 -4.78 -16.37
N SER A 80 -8.20 -5.62 -15.68
CA SER A 80 -8.55 -7.04 -15.48
C SER A 80 -9.83 -7.19 -14.66
N ILE A 81 -9.93 -6.48 -13.54
CA ILE A 81 -11.07 -6.62 -12.63
C ILE A 81 -12.34 -5.94 -13.15
N SER A 82 -12.22 -4.85 -13.93
CA SER A 82 -13.38 -4.12 -14.45
C SER A 82 -14.14 -4.87 -15.55
N GLN A 83 -13.52 -5.89 -16.15
CA GLN A 83 -14.19 -6.77 -17.11
C GLN A 83 -15.10 -7.80 -16.45
N GLN A 84 -14.85 -8.13 -15.19
CA GLN A 84 -15.53 -9.22 -14.47
C GLN A 84 -16.41 -8.70 -13.33
N TYR A 85 -16.09 -7.52 -12.78
CA TYR A 85 -16.74 -6.95 -11.60
C TYR A 85 -17.19 -5.52 -11.83
N SER A 86 -18.27 -5.12 -11.16
CA SER A 86 -18.76 -3.74 -11.19
C SER A 86 -17.94 -2.89 -10.21
N ILE A 87 -16.99 -2.13 -10.75
CA ILE A 87 -16.10 -1.25 -9.99
C ILE A 87 -16.68 0.17 -9.96
N ASN A 88 -16.91 0.70 -8.76
CA ASN A 88 -17.46 2.03 -8.54
C ASN A 88 -16.36 3.07 -8.27
N SER A 89 -15.25 2.65 -7.64
CA SER A 89 -14.11 3.53 -7.37
C SER A 89 -12.81 2.74 -7.31
N PHE A 90 -11.71 3.38 -7.72
CA PHE A 90 -10.37 2.80 -7.67
C PHE A 90 -9.40 3.90 -7.24
N ASN A 91 -8.78 3.73 -6.08
CA ASN A 91 -7.89 4.72 -5.51
C ASN A 91 -6.58 4.04 -5.05
N PRO A 92 -5.42 4.45 -5.57
CA PRO A 92 -4.14 4.08 -4.98
C PRO A 92 -4.10 4.54 -3.52
N ILE A 93 -3.61 3.68 -2.63
CA ILE A 93 -3.40 4.03 -1.22
C ILE A 93 -1.91 4.22 -1.00
N ASP A 94 -1.52 5.44 -0.60
CA ASP A 94 -0.18 5.68 -0.09
C ASP A 94 -0.02 5.01 1.27
N PRO A 95 1.11 4.31 1.53
CA PRO A 95 1.36 3.74 2.85
C PRO A 95 1.44 4.84 3.91
N SER A 96 0.93 4.54 5.11
CA SER A 96 1.11 5.43 6.25
C SER A 96 2.56 5.39 6.73
N LEU A 97 3.03 6.50 7.30
CA LEU A 97 4.36 6.58 7.89
C LEU A 97 4.61 5.50 8.94
N HIS A 98 3.58 5.17 9.72
CA HIS A 98 3.67 4.10 10.71
C HIS A 98 3.96 2.73 10.06
N LYS A 99 3.26 2.42 8.96
CA LYS A 99 3.47 1.15 8.26
C LYS A 99 4.86 1.09 7.64
N ILE A 100 5.34 2.19 7.05
CA ILE A 100 6.70 2.32 6.53
C ILE A 100 7.73 2.03 7.62
N PHE A 101 7.55 2.62 8.81
CA PHE A 101 8.45 2.40 9.93
C PHE A 101 8.52 0.92 10.36
N ILE A 102 7.37 0.24 10.44
CA ILE A 102 7.32 -1.19 10.76
C ILE A 102 8.02 -2.03 9.70
N ASP A 103 7.72 -1.80 8.42
CA ASP A 103 8.36 -2.53 7.29
C ASP A 103 9.88 -2.32 7.30
N VAL A 104 10.35 -1.10 7.58
CA VAL A 104 11.76 -0.75 7.64
C VAL A 104 12.49 -1.50 8.77
N ILE A 105 11.89 -1.56 9.97
CA ILE A 105 12.47 -2.30 11.10
C ILE A 105 12.51 -3.80 10.81
N GLN A 106 11.44 -4.35 10.22
CA GLN A 106 11.39 -5.76 9.86
C GLN A 106 12.47 -6.12 8.83
N ARG A 107 12.64 -5.31 7.77
CA ARG A 107 13.70 -5.53 6.76
C ARG A 107 15.11 -5.48 7.37
N ASN A 108 15.39 -4.56 8.29
CA ASN A 108 16.69 -4.49 8.96
C ASN A 108 16.94 -5.62 9.96
N ALA A 109 15.88 -6.22 10.51
CA ALA A 109 16.02 -7.36 11.41
C ALA A 109 16.44 -8.64 10.66
N ASP A 110 16.11 -8.76 9.37
CA ASP A 110 16.41 -9.92 8.51
C ASP A 110 17.87 -9.95 8.01
N ILE A 111 18.59 -8.81 8.07
CA ILE A 111 20.01 -8.70 7.66
C ILE A 111 20.96 -9.09 8.81
N ARG A 112 20.51 -9.94 9.75
CA ARG A 112 21.28 -10.38 10.92
C ARG A 112 21.39 -11.89 11.01
#